data_AF-A0A1G2LEC7-F1
#
_entry.id   AF-A0A1G2LEC7-F1
#
_cell.length_a   1.000
_cell.length_b   1.000
_cell.length_c   1.000
_cell.angle_alpha   90.00
_cell.angle_beta   90.00
_cell.angle_gamma   90.00
#
_symmetry.space_group_name_H-M   'P 1'
#
loop_
_entity.id
_entity.type
_entity.pdbx_description
1 polymer ?
#
loop_
_entity_poly.entity_id
_entity_poly.type
_entity_poly.pdbx_seq_one_letter_code
_entity_poly.pdbx_strand_id
1 'polypeptide(L)'
;MKHILRLEKVIPFRELQDALRNVVFRGVYNTQGGKLRPYEHAKFSFATVYPFKGIGVPAEILIGRKRETLFTPQPTIYQTQIEITETVDQFLRGEGMKITDLDAGVQYSWEGRGVFHVLPPIVEKHIYPLRDGFIDLSKLLHRFSGAYVRDARGNLHHLGNAELHNFFIDEVSQLAHLDTLNSNAAIINYGLPYHGDHTFYIICDGAHRLDYALEKLRRPITVIVAEAKHTAEPLMPYYAFPVPLRPTVRLSSKKAEKMFYRLELDKIHLLNDFIKKVLHYDWEVAGLFVGKLRSNVEIY
;
A
#
# COMPACT_ATOMS: atom_id res chain seq x y z
N MET A 1 -7.40 12.51 29.88
CA MET A 1 -5.95 12.83 29.97
C MET A 1 -5.44 13.12 28.57
N LYS A 2 -4.74 14.24 28.34
CA LYS A 2 -4.06 14.48 27.06
C LYS A 2 -2.82 13.59 27.03
N HIS A 3 -2.73 12.67 26.07
CA HIS A 3 -1.53 11.86 25.90
C HIS A 3 -0.34 12.73 25.49
N ILE A 4 0.83 12.49 26.06
CA ILE A 4 2.05 13.24 25.73
C ILE A 4 2.80 12.51 24.61
N LEU A 5 3.06 13.22 23.51
CA LEU A 5 3.97 12.79 22.45
C LEU A 5 5.30 13.53 22.63
N ARG A 6 6.43 12.87 22.38
CA ARG A 6 7.77 13.45 22.49
C ARG A 6 8.59 13.12 21.25
N LEU A 7 9.24 14.13 20.67
CA LEU A 7 10.17 13.95 19.57
C LEU A 7 11.40 13.17 20.04
N GLU A 8 11.79 12.14 19.30
CA GLU A 8 13.01 11.36 19.56
C GLU A 8 14.09 11.63 18.52
N LYS A 9 13.72 11.56 17.24
CA LYS A 9 14.67 11.72 16.13
C LYS A 9 13.96 12.21 14.87
N VAL A 10 14.59 13.11 14.13
CA VAL A 10 14.26 13.37 12.73
C VAL A 10 15.18 12.52 11.86
N ILE A 11 14.60 11.72 10.97
CA ILE A 11 15.28 10.78 10.08
C ILE A 11 15.37 11.42 8.70
N PRO A 12 16.56 11.87 8.27
CA PRO A 12 16.74 12.50 6.97
C PRO A 12 16.28 11.59 5.83
N PHE A 13 15.88 12.19 4.70
CA PHE A 13 15.37 11.42 3.55
C PHE A 13 16.33 10.32 3.09
N ARG A 14 17.65 10.56 3.13
CA ARG A 14 18.65 9.53 2.78
C ARG A 14 18.59 8.30 3.69
N GLU A 15 18.52 8.51 5.00
CA GLU A 15 18.37 7.41 5.97
C GLU A 15 17.02 6.70 5.78
N LEU A 16 15.96 7.44 5.46
CA LEU A 16 14.65 6.86 5.18
C LEU A 16 14.67 6.01 3.90
N GLN A 17 15.38 6.43 2.85
CA GLN A 17 15.58 5.62 1.65
C GLN A 17 16.29 4.31 1.97
N ASP A 18 17.33 4.36 2.81
CA ASP A 18 18.06 3.16 3.21
C ASP A 18 17.20 2.24 4.07
N ALA A 19 16.39 2.77 4.99
CA ALA A 19 15.40 1.99 5.72
C ALA A 19 14.38 1.34 4.77
N LEU A 20 13.83 2.10 3.82
CA LEU A 20 12.85 1.61 2.84
C LEU A 20 13.40 0.45 2.01
N ARG A 21 14.66 0.51 1.58
CA ARG A 21 15.32 -0.60 0.83
C ARG A 21 15.44 -1.89 1.64
N ASN A 22 15.49 -1.77 2.97
CA ASN A 22 15.64 -2.90 3.89
C ASN A 22 14.31 -3.45 4.41
N VAL A 23 13.19 -2.80 4.08
CA VAL A 23 11.86 -3.37 4.32
C VAL A 23 11.77 -4.71 3.62
N VAL A 24 11.15 -5.68 4.28
CA VAL A 24 10.89 -7.00 3.71
C VAL A 24 9.39 -7.24 3.62
N PHE A 25 8.97 -8.02 2.64
CA PHE A 25 7.61 -8.54 2.61
C PHE A 25 7.37 -9.46 3.81
N ARG A 26 6.18 -9.34 4.42
CA ARG A 26 5.60 -10.33 5.31
C ARG A 26 4.93 -11.38 4.43
N GLY A 27 5.39 -12.63 4.55
CA GLY A 27 4.78 -13.77 3.86
C GLY A 27 5.18 -13.98 2.40
N VAL A 28 6.09 -13.17 1.83
CA VAL A 28 6.66 -13.41 0.50
C VAL A 28 8.14 -13.75 0.60
N TYR A 29 8.52 -14.81 -0.09
CA TYR A 29 9.83 -15.42 -0.03
C TYR A 29 10.42 -15.61 -1.43
N ASN A 30 11.75 -15.78 -1.51
CA ASN A 30 12.43 -16.23 -2.70
C ASN A 30 12.40 -17.77 -2.82
N THR A 31 13.01 -18.31 -3.87
CA THR A 31 13.09 -19.76 -4.11
C THR A 31 13.77 -20.54 -2.99
N GLN A 32 14.66 -19.91 -2.22
CA GLN A 32 15.35 -20.51 -1.07
C GLN A 32 14.64 -20.27 0.27
N GLY A 33 13.46 -19.63 0.27
CA GLY A 33 12.70 -19.33 1.48
C GLY A 33 13.18 -18.09 2.27
N GLY A 34 14.11 -17.30 1.72
CA GLY A 34 14.52 -16.00 2.26
C GLY A 34 13.48 -14.92 1.96
N LYS A 35 13.30 -13.94 2.86
CA LYS A 35 12.32 -12.86 2.66
C LYS A 35 12.73 -11.95 1.50
N LEU A 36 11.77 -11.54 0.67
CA LEU A 36 11.99 -10.59 -0.42
C LEU A 36 11.87 -9.13 0.06
N ARG A 37 12.59 -8.23 -0.63
CA ARG A 37 12.59 -6.78 -0.37
C ARG A 37 11.90 -6.03 -1.52
N PRO A 38 10.74 -5.38 -1.30
CA PRO A 38 9.97 -4.70 -2.35
C PRO A 38 10.73 -3.54 -3.01
N TYR A 39 11.59 -2.88 -2.24
CA TYR A 39 12.21 -1.62 -2.64
C TYR A 39 13.73 -1.70 -2.76
N GLU A 40 14.31 -2.91 -2.79
CA GLU A 40 15.76 -3.12 -2.82
C GLU A 40 16.45 -2.30 -3.92
N HIS A 41 15.81 -2.24 -5.09
CA HIS A 41 16.28 -1.50 -6.26
C HIS A 41 15.41 -0.29 -6.61
N ALA A 42 14.59 0.19 -5.68
CA ALA A 42 13.73 1.33 -5.92
C ALA A 42 14.50 2.65 -5.95
N LYS A 43 14.05 3.54 -6.82
CA LYS A 43 14.33 4.97 -6.78
C LYS A 43 13.23 5.65 -5.96
N PHE A 44 13.64 6.55 -5.06
CA PHE A 44 12.71 7.35 -4.27
C PHE A 44 12.86 8.82 -4.60
N SER A 45 11.74 9.53 -4.69
CA SER A 45 11.70 10.98 -4.87
C SER A 45 10.50 11.58 -4.15
N PHE A 46 10.53 12.88 -3.88
CA PHE A 46 9.35 13.58 -3.38
C PHE A 46 8.42 13.98 -4.52
N ALA A 47 7.12 13.94 -4.23
CA ALA A 47 6.06 14.45 -5.08
C ALA A 47 5.00 15.14 -4.22
N THR A 48 4.06 15.80 -4.88
CA THR A 48 2.95 16.49 -4.19
C THR A 48 1.62 15.95 -4.67
N VAL A 49 0.75 15.58 -3.73
CA VAL A 49 -0.63 15.19 -4.02
C VAL A 49 -1.55 16.36 -3.74
N TYR A 50 -2.43 16.69 -4.69
CA TYR A 50 -3.36 17.80 -4.57
C TYR A 50 -4.76 17.35 -4.12
N PRO A 51 -5.47 18.20 -3.36
CA PRO A 51 -6.87 17.97 -3.03
C PRO A 51 -7.71 17.75 -4.28
N PHE A 52 -8.80 17.00 -4.11
CA PHE A 52 -9.74 16.76 -5.18
C PHE A 52 -10.37 18.03 -5.71
N LYS A 53 -10.59 18.06 -7.02
CA LYS A 53 -11.29 19.16 -7.69
C LYS A 53 -12.82 19.06 -7.58
N GLY A 54 -13.35 17.89 -7.21
CA GLY A 54 -14.79 17.68 -7.10
C GLY A 54 -15.14 16.26 -6.65
N ILE A 55 -16.44 16.04 -6.37
CA ILE A 55 -16.97 14.71 -6.08
C ILE A 55 -16.74 13.84 -7.30
N GLY A 56 -16.12 12.70 -7.07
CA GLY A 56 -15.88 11.72 -8.11
C GLY A 56 -14.69 12.01 -9.05
N VAL A 57 -13.89 13.03 -8.75
CA VAL A 57 -12.62 13.27 -9.43
C VAL A 57 -11.51 12.62 -8.61
N PRO A 58 -10.63 11.78 -9.20
CA PRO A 58 -9.52 11.20 -8.45
C PRO A 58 -8.52 12.29 -8.02
N ALA A 59 -7.74 11.99 -6.97
CA ALA A 59 -6.67 12.88 -6.57
C ALA A 59 -5.57 12.89 -7.64
N GLU A 60 -4.88 14.01 -7.78
CA GLU A 60 -3.76 14.15 -8.74
C GLU A 60 -2.45 14.18 -7.97
N ILE A 61 -1.46 13.43 -8.46
CA ILE A 61 -0.07 13.50 -8.00
C ILE A 61 0.77 14.27 -9.02
N LEU A 62 1.53 15.26 -8.57
CA LEU A 62 2.50 16.03 -9.36
C LEU A 62 3.90 15.47 -9.12
N ILE A 63 4.49 14.91 -10.18
CA ILE A 63 5.83 14.31 -10.16
C ILE A 63 6.68 15.04 -11.20
N GLY A 64 7.70 15.76 -10.73
CA GLY A 64 8.45 16.70 -11.55
C GLY A 64 7.51 17.75 -12.15
N ARG A 65 7.22 17.65 -13.45
CA ARG A 65 6.32 18.57 -14.18
C ARG A 65 5.00 17.94 -14.63
N LYS A 66 4.78 16.65 -14.37
CA LYS A 66 3.60 15.91 -14.86
C LYS A 66 2.60 15.69 -13.74
N ARG A 67 1.31 15.88 -14.05
CA ARG A 67 0.19 15.50 -13.18
C ARG A 67 -0.36 14.17 -13.65
N GLU A 68 -0.56 13.27 -12.71
CA GLU A 68 -1.02 11.91 -12.96
C GLU A 68 -2.14 11.57 -11.98
N THR A 69 -2.98 10.62 -12.36
CA THR A 69 -4.04 10.11 -11.49
C THR A 69 -3.45 9.29 -10.35
N LEU A 70 -3.85 9.59 -9.11
CA LEU A 70 -3.52 8.82 -7.92
C LEU A 70 -4.66 7.86 -7.56
N PHE A 71 -4.33 6.58 -7.49
CA PHE A 71 -5.23 5.50 -7.11
C PHE A 71 -5.04 5.14 -5.62
N THR A 72 -6.12 4.67 -4.99
CA THR A 72 -6.11 4.19 -3.61
C THR A 72 -6.64 2.76 -3.55
N PRO A 73 -5.98 1.84 -2.83
CA PRO A 73 -6.52 0.51 -2.57
C PRO A 73 -7.53 0.50 -1.42
N GLN A 74 -7.68 1.60 -0.67
CA GLN A 74 -8.52 1.66 0.53
C GLN A 74 -9.74 2.56 0.32
N PRO A 75 -10.98 2.01 0.46
CA PRO A 75 -12.21 2.79 0.26
C PRO A 75 -12.62 3.65 1.47
N THR A 76 -12.18 3.31 2.69
CA THR A 76 -12.73 3.93 3.91
C THR A 76 -11.67 4.20 4.98
N ILE A 77 -11.74 5.37 5.62
CA ILE A 77 -11.01 5.67 6.85
C ILE A 77 -11.94 5.46 8.05
N TYR A 78 -11.40 4.89 9.11
CA TYR A 78 -12.10 4.85 10.39
C TYR A 78 -11.90 6.18 11.13
N GLN A 79 -12.98 6.75 11.70
CA GLN A 79 -12.94 7.98 12.50
C GLN A 79 -11.78 8.01 13.52
N THR A 80 -11.51 6.89 14.17
CA THR A 80 -10.40 6.74 15.13
C THR A 80 -9.01 6.97 14.51
N GLN A 81 -8.81 6.66 13.22
CA GLN A 81 -7.55 6.89 12.53
C GLN A 81 -7.36 8.38 12.19
N ILE A 82 -8.45 9.10 11.91
CA ILE A 82 -8.44 10.55 11.70
C ILE A 82 -8.03 11.26 12.99
N GLU A 83 -8.60 10.86 14.13
CA GLU A 83 -8.29 11.42 15.45
C GLU A 83 -6.82 11.18 15.85
N ILE A 84 -6.30 10.00 15.56
CA ILE A 84 -4.88 9.68 15.76
C ILE A 84 -4.01 10.57 14.86
N THR A 85 -4.35 10.70 13.59
CA THR A 85 -3.61 11.53 12.64
C THR A 85 -3.63 13.01 13.05
N GLU A 86 -4.75 13.49 13.58
CA GLU A 86 -4.89 14.85 14.10
C GLU A 86 -4.05 15.08 15.36
N THR A 87 -3.97 14.09 16.25
CA THR A 87 -3.09 14.14 17.43
C THR A 87 -1.62 14.25 16.99
N VAL A 88 -1.21 13.45 16.00
CA VAL A 88 0.15 13.52 15.45
C VAL A 88 0.41 14.84 14.73
N ASP A 89 -0.55 15.39 13.98
CA ASP A 89 -0.41 16.71 13.34
C ASP A 89 -0.24 17.84 14.37
N GLN A 90 -1.00 17.81 15.48
CA GLN A 90 -0.83 18.78 16.56
C GLN A 90 0.54 18.69 17.21
N PHE A 91 1.04 17.47 17.46
CA PHE A 91 2.40 17.25 17.95
C PHE A 91 3.44 17.81 16.97
N LEU A 92 3.36 17.45 15.68
CA LEU A 92 4.31 17.93 14.66
C LEU A 92 4.35 19.46 14.58
N ARG A 93 3.19 20.12 14.67
CA ARG A 93 3.13 21.59 14.70
C ARG A 93 3.83 22.19 15.92
N GLY A 94 3.74 21.53 17.07
CA GLY A 94 4.47 21.91 18.28
C GLY A 94 5.99 21.86 18.09
N GLU A 95 6.46 20.95 17.24
CA GLU A 95 7.86 20.79 16.84
C GLU A 95 8.24 21.61 15.58
N GLY A 96 7.37 22.54 15.12
CA GLY A 96 7.62 23.36 13.93
C GLY A 96 7.47 22.64 12.58
N MET A 97 6.95 21.42 12.57
CA MET A 97 6.74 20.59 11.38
C MET A 97 5.26 20.58 10.96
N LYS A 98 4.97 20.11 9.74
CA LYS A 98 3.59 19.96 9.24
C LYS A 98 3.41 18.59 8.63
N ILE A 99 2.33 17.90 9.00
CA ILE A 99 2.05 16.56 8.44
C ILE A 99 1.90 16.55 6.92
N THR A 100 1.51 17.69 6.34
CA THR A 100 1.35 17.87 4.90
C THR A 100 2.66 18.15 4.17
N ASP A 101 3.74 18.47 4.87
CA ASP A 101 4.99 18.95 4.26
C ASP A 101 6.20 18.30 4.92
N LEU A 102 6.07 17.01 5.26
CA LEU A 102 7.19 16.23 5.75
C LEU A 102 8.13 15.91 4.58
N ASP A 103 9.41 16.25 4.72
CA ASP A 103 10.53 15.89 3.84
C ASP A 103 11.50 14.91 4.53
N ALA A 104 11.13 14.44 5.73
CA ALA A 104 11.89 13.55 6.57
C ALA A 104 10.94 12.61 7.34
N GLY A 105 11.47 11.49 7.83
CA GLY A 105 10.78 10.69 8.83
C GLY A 105 10.90 11.35 10.21
N VAL A 106 9.91 11.17 11.07
CA VAL A 106 9.92 11.65 12.45
C VAL A 106 9.64 10.48 13.37
N GLN A 107 10.61 10.14 14.20
CA GLN A 107 10.47 9.19 15.29
C GLN A 107 10.00 9.93 16.55
N TYR A 108 8.98 9.39 17.20
CA TYR A 108 8.41 9.96 18.42
C TYR A 108 7.94 8.86 19.37
N SER A 109 8.02 9.12 20.67
CA SER A 109 7.32 8.31 21.68
C SER A 109 5.93 8.86 21.95
N TRP A 110 5.01 7.95 22.20
CA TRP A 110 3.65 8.24 22.63
C TRP A 110 3.41 7.53 23.97
N GLU A 111 3.20 8.32 25.02
CA GLU A 111 2.96 7.84 26.36
C GLU A 111 1.82 6.80 26.42
N GLY A 112 2.14 5.63 26.97
CA GLY A 112 1.21 4.48 27.05
C GLY A 112 1.00 3.72 25.76
N ARG A 113 1.71 4.05 24.66
CA ARG A 113 1.58 3.36 23.36
C ARG A 113 2.91 2.86 22.78
N GLY A 114 4.04 3.52 23.08
CA GLY A 114 5.38 3.10 22.63
C GLY A 114 6.06 4.11 21.69
N VAL A 115 6.99 3.62 20.88
CA VAL A 115 7.76 4.41 19.91
C VAL A 115 7.19 4.21 18.50
N PHE A 116 7.11 5.29 17.73
CA PHE A 116 6.49 5.31 16.42
C PHE A 116 7.29 6.15 15.44
N HIS A 117 7.05 5.89 14.16
CA HIS A 117 7.46 6.77 13.08
C HIS A 117 6.25 7.37 12.37
N VAL A 118 6.36 8.63 11.99
CA VAL A 118 5.55 9.23 10.94
C VAL A 118 6.48 9.62 9.80
N LEU A 119 6.15 9.15 8.60
CA LEU A 119 6.87 9.45 7.37
C LEU A 119 5.90 10.04 6.34
N PRO A 120 6.40 10.77 5.34
CA PRO A 120 5.60 11.18 4.20
C PRO A 120 4.94 9.92 3.59
N PRO A 121 3.66 9.95 3.22
CA PRO A 121 2.99 8.81 2.60
C PRO A 121 3.79 8.23 1.43
N ILE A 122 3.72 6.93 1.23
CA ILE A 122 4.45 6.24 0.16
C ILE A 122 3.48 5.95 -0.97
N VAL A 123 3.84 6.36 -2.18
CA VAL A 123 3.14 6.08 -3.43
C VAL A 123 4.05 5.24 -4.31
N GLU A 124 3.56 4.12 -4.78
CA GLU A 124 4.27 3.31 -5.78
C GLU A 124 3.81 3.67 -7.18
N LYS A 125 4.77 3.76 -8.10
CA LYS A 125 4.49 3.78 -9.53
C LYS A 125 4.55 2.37 -10.09
N HIS A 126 3.46 1.99 -10.74
CA HIS A 126 3.32 0.73 -11.45
C HIS A 126 3.08 0.98 -12.92
N ILE A 127 3.45 -0.02 -13.72
CA ILE A 127 3.20 -0.04 -15.16
C ILE A 127 2.65 -1.42 -15.47
N TYR A 128 1.37 -1.58 -15.80
CA TYR A 128 0.82 -2.89 -16.15
C TYR A 128 0.45 -2.95 -17.62
N PRO A 129 0.78 -4.05 -18.32
CA PRO A 129 0.33 -4.25 -19.68
C PRO A 129 -1.17 -4.50 -19.71
N LEU A 130 -1.85 -3.78 -20.59
CA LEU A 130 -3.27 -3.95 -20.88
C LEU A 130 -3.46 -4.65 -22.22
N ARG A 131 -4.53 -5.44 -22.30
CA ARG A 131 -5.07 -6.06 -23.50
C ARG A 131 -6.56 -5.73 -23.57
N ASP A 132 -6.96 -4.98 -24.60
CA ASP A 132 -8.35 -4.51 -24.78
C ASP A 132 -8.89 -3.72 -23.55
N GLY A 133 -8.01 -3.00 -22.86
CA GLY A 133 -8.35 -2.29 -21.63
C GLY A 133 -8.36 -3.11 -20.36
N PHE A 134 -8.14 -4.43 -20.44
CA PHE A 134 -8.05 -5.33 -19.29
C PHE A 134 -6.60 -5.62 -18.92
N ILE A 135 -6.33 -5.94 -17.67
CA ILE A 135 -4.99 -6.37 -17.23
C ILE A 135 -4.60 -7.66 -17.96
N ASP A 136 -3.43 -7.67 -18.61
CA ASP A 136 -2.83 -8.89 -19.14
C ASP A 136 -2.27 -9.75 -17.99
N LEU A 137 -3.10 -10.67 -17.49
CA LEU A 137 -2.77 -11.52 -16.34
C LEU A 137 -1.52 -12.37 -16.59
N SER A 138 -1.27 -12.80 -17.83
CA SER A 138 -0.10 -13.63 -18.17
C SER A 138 1.20 -12.87 -17.92
N LYS A 139 1.24 -11.60 -18.32
CA LYS A 139 2.40 -10.73 -18.08
C LYS A 139 2.48 -10.25 -16.64
N LEU A 140 1.35 -10.11 -15.95
CA LEU A 140 1.33 -9.77 -14.53
C LEU A 140 1.90 -10.91 -13.67
N LEU A 141 1.53 -12.16 -13.94
CA LEU A 141 2.10 -13.35 -13.28
C LEU A 141 3.62 -13.43 -13.44
N HIS A 142 4.14 -13.06 -14.61
CA HIS A 142 5.58 -13.05 -14.86
C HIS A 142 6.34 -12.11 -13.90
N ARG A 143 5.70 -11.05 -13.38
CA ARG A 143 6.33 -10.16 -12.37
C ARG A 143 6.57 -10.85 -11.03
N PHE A 144 5.83 -11.90 -10.75
CA PHE A 144 5.99 -12.71 -9.55
C PHE A 144 6.90 -13.92 -9.79
N SER A 145 7.63 -13.94 -10.92
CA SER A 145 8.72 -14.89 -11.13
C SER A 145 9.75 -14.79 -9.99
N GLY A 146 10.09 -15.93 -9.40
CA GLY A 146 11.00 -15.98 -8.24
C GLY A 146 10.36 -15.61 -6.89
N ALA A 147 9.07 -15.24 -6.84
CA ALA A 147 8.35 -14.96 -5.60
C ALA A 147 7.47 -16.13 -5.16
N TYR A 148 7.46 -16.40 -3.86
CA TYR A 148 6.81 -17.57 -3.27
C TYR A 148 6.03 -17.18 -2.03
N VAL A 149 4.92 -17.86 -1.78
CA VAL A 149 4.24 -17.88 -0.48
C VAL A 149 4.51 -19.21 0.21
N ARG A 150 4.53 -19.19 1.53
CA ARG A 150 4.71 -20.38 2.36
C ARG A 150 3.36 -20.83 2.88
N ASP A 151 3.05 -22.13 2.76
CA ASP A 151 1.87 -22.72 3.39
C ASP A 151 2.12 -23.04 4.87
N ALA A 152 1.09 -23.51 5.59
CA ALA A 152 1.21 -23.83 7.03
C ALA A 152 2.21 -24.95 7.36
N ARG A 153 2.56 -25.80 6.39
CA ARG A 153 3.56 -26.88 6.54
C ARG A 153 4.97 -26.45 6.15
N GLY A 154 5.13 -25.22 5.70
CA GLY A 154 6.42 -24.67 5.30
C GLY A 154 6.76 -24.85 3.82
N ASN A 155 5.87 -25.42 3.01
CA ASN A 155 6.14 -25.60 1.58
C ASN A 155 6.04 -24.26 0.86
N LEU A 156 6.93 -24.06 -0.13
CA LEU A 156 6.95 -22.86 -0.94
C LEU A 156 6.13 -23.06 -2.22
N HIS A 157 5.21 -22.14 -2.46
CA HIS A 157 4.32 -22.13 -3.63
C HIS A 157 4.62 -20.91 -4.49
N HIS A 158 4.88 -21.13 -5.78
CA HIS A 158 5.32 -20.07 -6.70
C HIS A 158 4.17 -19.14 -7.09
N LEU A 159 4.28 -17.84 -6.81
CA LEU A 159 3.25 -16.83 -7.06
C LEU A 159 3.10 -16.45 -8.55
N GLY A 160 4.04 -16.86 -9.40
CA GLY A 160 3.85 -16.74 -10.85
C GLY A 160 2.87 -17.78 -11.42
N ASN A 161 2.38 -18.71 -10.60
CA ASN A 161 1.30 -19.61 -10.98
C ASN A 161 -0.04 -19.04 -10.52
N ALA A 162 -0.98 -18.86 -11.45
CA ALA A 162 -2.33 -18.41 -11.12
C ALA A 162 -3.00 -19.36 -10.12
N GLU A 163 -2.85 -20.67 -10.33
CA GLU A 163 -3.38 -21.71 -9.46
C GLU A 163 -2.26 -22.36 -8.64
N LEU A 164 -2.38 -22.32 -7.32
CA LEU A 164 -1.54 -23.10 -6.41
C LEU A 164 -2.25 -24.40 -6.08
N HIS A 165 -1.52 -25.50 -6.15
CA HIS A 165 -2.05 -26.82 -5.83
C HIS A 165 -1.59 -27.27 -4.45
N ASN A 166 -2.46 -28.01 -3.76
CA ASN A 166 -2.14 -28.63 -2.46
C ASN A 166 -1.65 -27.62 -1.42
N PHE A 167 -2.37 -26.51 -1.29
CA PHE A 167 -2.00 -25.43 -0.37
C PHE A 167 -2.57 -25.68 1.03
N PHE A 168 -1.71 -25.81 2.04
CA PHE A 168 -2.12 -26.02 3.42
C PHE A 168 -2.44 -24.71 4.14
N ILE A 169 -3.67 -24.58 4.64
CA ILE A 169 -4.12 -23.40 5.41
C ILE A 169 -3.68 -23.52 6.87
N ASP A 170 -3.81 -24.73 7.43
CA ASP A 170 -3.40 -25.09 8.78
C ASP A 170 -2.85 -26.54 8.78
N GLU A 171 -2.60 -27.12 9.95
CA GLU A 171 -2.02 -28.46 10.09
C GLU A 171 -2.88 -29.57 9.44
N VAL A 172 -4.19 -29.36 9.34
CA VAL A 172 -5.19 -30.35 8.90
C VAL A 172 -6.02 -29.91 7.68
N SER A 173 -6.11 -28.61 7.40
CA SER A 173 -6.90 -28.04 6.30
C SER A 173 -6.04 -27.79 5.06
N GLN A 174 -6.52 -28.25 3.91
CA GLN A 174 -5.84 -28.12 2.63
C GLN A 174 -6.81 -27.67 1.54
N LEU A 175 -6.35 -26.75 0.69
CA LEU A 175 -6.99 -26.43 -0.58
C LEU A 175 -6.32 -27.24 -1.69
N ALA A 176 -7.11 -28.03 -2.41
CA ALA A 176 -6.63 -28.76 -3.58
C ALA A 176 -6.16 -27.79 -4.68
N HIS A 177 -6.89 -26.68 -4.84
CA HIS A 177 -6.62 -25.60 -5.78
C HIS A 177 -6.90 -24.26 -5.11
N LEU A 178 -5.96 -23.32 -5.20
CA LEU A 178 -6.10 -21.94 -4.77
C LEU A 178 -5.75 -21.02 -5.93
N ASP A 179 -6.76 -20.34 -6.48
CA ASP A 179 -6.56 -19.29 -7.48
C ASP A 179 -6.08 -18.01 -6.77
N THR A 180 -4.79 -17.70 -6.95
CA THR A 180 -4.10 -16.56 -6.34
C THR A 180 -4.39 -15.25 -7.01
N LEU A 181 -5.02 -15.27 -8.19
CA LEU A 181 -5.37 -14.05 -8.90
C LEU A 181 -6.88 -13.78 -8.93
N ASN A 182 -7.71 -14.73 -8.52
CA ASN A 182 -9.16 -14.74 -8.73
C ASN A 182 -9.51 -14.59 -10.22
N SER A 183 -10.20 -15.56 -10.79
CA SER A 183 -10.66 -15.55 -12.18
C SER A 183 -11.39 -14.26 -12.62
N ASN A 184 -11.91 -13.48 -11.68
CA ASN A 184 -12.52 -12.16 -11.93
C ASN A 184 -11.52 -11.02 -12.16
N ALA A 185 -10.21 -11.19 -11.99
CA ALA A 185 -9.22 -10.13 -12.25
C ALA A 185 -9.22 -9.68 -13.72
N ALA A 186 -9.58 -10.57 -14.65
CA ALA A 186 -9.78 -10.24 -16.06
C ALA A 186 -10.99 -9.32 -16.31
N ILE A 187 -11.82 -9.02 -15.31
CA ILE A 187 -12.99 -8.12 -15.43
C ILE A 187 -12.58 -6.65 -15.22
N ILE A 188 -11.35 -6.37 -14.78
CA ILE A 188 -10.87 -5.00 -14.52
C ILE A 188 -10.60 -4.30 -15.86
N ASN A 189 -11.60 -3.60 -16.39
CA ASN A 189 -11.47 -2.74 -17.55
C ASN A 189 -11.11 -1.31 -17.10
N TYR A 190 -10.06 -0.73 -17.67
CA TYR A 190 -9.63 0.65 -17.41
C TYR A 190 -10.44 1.71 -18.17
N GLY A 191 -11.52 1.30 -18.85
CA GLY A 191 -12.34 2.16 -19.71
C GLY A 191 -11.66 2.57 -21.01
N LEU A 192 -10.53 1.93 -21.36
CA LEU A 192 -9.69 2.28 -22.49
C LEU A 192 -9.64 1.09 -23.46
N PRO A 193 -10.07 1.19 -24.73
CA PRO A 193 -9.83 0.15 -25.73
C PRO A 193 -8.35 0.20 -26.18
N TYR A 194 -7.45 -0.02 -25.22
CA TYR A 194 -6.01 0.19 -25.35
C TYR A 194 -5.26 -1.12 -25.14
N HIS A 195 -4.29 -1.37 -26.02
CA HIS A 195 -3.26 -2.39 -25.83
C HIS A 195 -1.93 -1.70 -25.56
N GLY A 196 -1.23 -2.12 -24.52
CA GLY A 196 0.08 -1.59 -24.18
C GLY A 196 0.23 -1.29 -22.70
N ASP A 197 1.30 -0.60 -22.36
CA ASP A 197 1.66 -0.34 -20.97
C ASP A 197 0.85 0.81 -20.38
N HIS A 198 0.15 0.55 -19.28
CA HIS A 198 -0.57 1.54 -18.51
C HIS A 198 0.19 1.88 -17.23
N THR A 199 0.64 3.14 -17.12
CA THR A 199 1.26 3.66 -15.91
C THR A 199 0.21 4.16 -14.94
N PHE A 200 0.33 3.80 -13.67
CA PHE A 200 -0.53 4.31 -12.61
C PHE A 200 0.24 4.45 -11.29
N TYR A 201 -0.31 5.26 -10.37
CA TYR A 201 0.29 5.56 -9.08
C TYR A 201 -0.67 5.12 -7.98
N ILE A 202 -0.18 4.36 -7.02
CA ILE A 202 -1.01 3.79 -5.95
C ILE A 202 -0.43 4.13 -4.58
N ILE A 203 -1.31 4.50 -3.64
CA ILE A 203 -0.93 4.72 -2.26
C ILE A 203 -0.61 3.38 -1.59
N CYS A 204 0.63 3.22 -1.13
CA CYS A 204 1.11 2.01 -0.47
C CYS A 204 1.31 2.17 1.04
N ASP A 205 1.57 3.38 1.55
CA ASP A 205 1.52 3.64 2.98
C ASP A 205 1.00 5.04 3.26
N GLY A 206 0.33 5.24 4.39
CA GLY A 206 -0.13 6.56 4.81
C GLY A 206 -1.42 7.03 4.16
N ALA A 207 -2.28 6.13 3.67
CA ALA A 207 -3.60 6.47 3.10
C ALA A 207 -4.41 7.39 4.02
N HIS A 208 -4.47 7.08 5.32
CA HIS A 208 -5.18 7.92 6.30
C HIS A 208 -4.59 9.33 6.44
N ARG A 209 -3.27 9.50 6.25
CA ARG A 209 -2.59 10.81 6.29
C ARG A 209 -2.92 11.61 5.03
N LEU A 210 -2.89 10.96 3.87
CA LEU A 210 -3.34 11.55 2.61
C LEU A 210 -4.78 12.02 2.73
N ASP A 211 -5.67 11.17 3.20
CA ASP A 211 -7.07 11.55 3.31
C ASP A 211 -7.31 12.66 4.34
N TYR A 212 -6.63 12.62 5.49
CA TYR A 212 -6.66 13.71 6.46
C TYR A 212 -6.24 15.05 5.82
N ALA A 213 -5.14 15.05 5.07
CA ALA A 213 -4.65 16.23 4.38
C ALA A 213 -5.62 16.72 3.28
N LEU A 214 -6.12 15.82 2.45
CA LEU A 214 -6.88 16.15 1.24
C LEU A 214 -8.35 16.46 1.56
N GLU A 215 -8.97 15.75 2.51
CA GLU A 215 -10.39 15.90 2.82
C GLU A 215 -10.63 16.86 4.00
N LYS A 216 -9.90 16.68 5.10
CA LYS A 216 -10.10 17.45 6.34
C LYS A 216 -9.34 18.78 6.31
N LEU A 217 -8.05 18.77 5.96
CA LEU A 217 -7.27 20.00 5.85
C LEU A 217 -7.47 20.72 4.51
N ARG A 218 -7.87 20.00 3.45
CA ARG A 218 -7.96 20.48 2.06
C ARG A 218 -6.67 21.14 1.58
N ARG A 219 -5.52 20.53 1.88
CA ARG A 219 -4.20 21.03 1.51
C ARG A 219 -3.42 20.01 0.70
N PRO A 220 -2.52 20.45 -0.20
CA PRO A 220 -1.57 19.55 -0.83
C PRO A 220 -0.70 18.87 0.23
N ILE A 221 -0.23 17.66 -0.08
CA ILE A 221 0.63 16.88 0.81
C ILE A 221 1.84 16.31 0.06
N THR A 222 3.01 16.42 0.68
CA THR A 222 4.26 15.80 0.24
C THR A 222 4.23 14.29 0.47
N VAL A 223 4.59 13.53 -0.56
CA VAL A 223 4.65 12.07 -0.56
C VAL A 223 5.99 11.59 -1.10
N ILE A 224 6.40 10.38 -0.72
CA ILE A 224 7.53 9.67 -1.32
C ILE A 224 6.99 8.81 -2.46
N VAL A 225 7.51 9.01 -3.67
CA VAL A 225 7.25 8.14 -4.80
C VAL A 225 8.36 7.11 -4.91
N ALA A 226 7.99 5.84 -4.82
CA ALA A 226 8.84 4.70 -5.14
C ALA A 226 8.62 4.30 -6.61
N GLU A 227 9.71 4.26 -7.38
CA GLU A 227 9.71 3.83 -8.78
C GLU A 227 10.78 2.75 -8.99
N ALA A 228 10.56 1.85 -9.94
CA ALA A 228 11.61 0.95 -10.40
C ALA A 228 12.79 1.76 -10.96
N LYS A 229 14.01 1.47 -10.52
CA LYS A 229 15.22 2.13 -11.06
C LYS A 229 15.48 1.70 -12.51
N HIS A 230 15.14 0.47 -12.85
CA HIS A 230 15.24 -0.10 -14.19
C HIS A 230 13.89 -0.68 -14.61
N THR A 231 13.45 -0.43 -15.84
CA THR A 231 12.16 -0.93 -16.35
C THR A 231 12.07 -2.45 -16.41
N ALA A 232 13.22 -3.13 -16.47
CA ALA A 232 13.32 -4.60 -16.42
C ALA A 232 13.03 -5.19 -15.03
N GLU A 233 13.11 -4.39 -13.97
CA GLU A 233 12.89 -4.81 -12.58
C GLU A 233 11.71 -4.03 -11.99
N PRO A 234 10.46 -4.36 -12.40
CA PRO A 234 9.30 -3.66 -11.89
C PRO A 234 9.19 -3.82 -10.37
N LEU A 235 8.68 -2.79 -9.70
CA LEU A 235 8.35 -2.90 -8.29
C LEU A 235 7.33 -4.03 -8.09
N MET A 236 7.61 -4.90 -7.14
CA MET A 236 6.63 -5.88 -6.69
C MET A 236 5.54 -5.15 -5.90
N PRO A 237 4.28 -5.24 -6.33
CA PRO A 237 3.22 -4.46 -5.73
C PRO A 237 2.92 -4.86 -4.28
N TYR A 238 2.76 -3.87 -3.41
CA TYR A 238 2.45 -4.07 -2.00
C TYR A 238 1.00 -4.45 -1.71
N TYR A 239 0.09 -3.53 -2.05
CA TYR A 239 -1.36 -3.67 -1.93
C TYR A 239 -1.99 -4.17 -3.23
N ALA A 240 -1.16 -4.52 -4.23
CA ALA A 240 -1.60 -4.87 -5.58
C ALA A 240 -1.01 -6.20 -6.07
N PHE A 241 -0.92 -7.22 -5.21
CA PHE A 241 -1.33 -8.55 -5.71
C PHE A 241 -2.77 -8.38 -6.15
N PRO A 242 -3.07 -8.36 -7.47
CA PRO A 242 -4.03 -7.47 -8.12
C PRO A 242 -5.40 -7.30 -7.41
N VAL A 243 -5.41 -6.60 -6.27
CA VAL A 243 -6.65 -6.13 -5.66
C VAL A 243 -7.27 -5.24 -6.73
N PRO A 244 -8.54 -5.46 -7.09
CA PRO A 244 -9.13 -4.79 -8.23
C PRO A 244 -9.10 -3.31 -7.94
N LEU A 245 -8.19 -2.64 -8.62
CA LEU A 245 -8.29 -1.22 -8.87
C LEU A 245 -9.48 -1.09 -9.78
N ARG A 246 -10.69 -0.96 -9.22
CA ARG A 246 -11.73 -0.35 -10.01
C ARG A 246 -11.23 1.07 -10.36
N PRO A 247 -11.20 1.45 -11.64
CA PRO A 247 -11.05 2.85 -12.03
C PRO A 247 -12.28 3.68 -11.67
N THR A 248 -13.22 3.13 -10.88
CA THR A 248 -14.27 3.92 -10.27
C THR A 248 -13.63 4.75 -9.18
N VAL A 249 -13.19 5.94 -9.59
CA VAL A 249 -13.59 7.19 -8.95
C VAL A 249 -13.65 7.05 -7.42
N ARG A 250 -12.62 7.57 -6.73
CA ARG A 250 -12.60 7.67 -5.26
C ARG A 250 -13.93 8.25 -4.79
N LEU A 251 -14.76 7.43 -4.17
CA LEU A 251 -15.92 7.89 -3.44
C LEU A 251 -15.46 8.11 -2.02
N SER A 252 -14.78 9.25 -1.86
CA SER A 252 -14.32 9.76 -0.58
C SER A 252 -15.51 9.87 0.38
N SER A 253 -15.35 9.22 1.53
CA SER A 253 -16.21 9.20 2.72
C SER A 253 -17.25 8.09 2.84
N LYS A 254 -17.43 7.62 4.09
CA LYS A 254 -18.58 6.80 4.54
C LYS A 254 -19.94 7.37 4.14
N LYS A 255 -20.02 8.68 3.84
CA LYS A 255 -21.24 9.32 3.35
C LYS A 255 -21.52 8.94 1.89
N ALA A 256 -20.50 8.84 1.05
CA ALA A 256 -20.62 8.35 -0.32
C ALA A 256 -20.93 6.85 -0.36
N GLU A 257 -20.30 6.04 0.49
CA GLU A 257 -20.64 4.60 0.66
C GLU A 257 -22.11 4.41 1.05
N LYS A 258 -22.63 5.23 1.98
CA LYS A 258 -24.05 5.24 2.36
C LYS A 258 -24.99 5.68 1.23
N MET A 259 -24.53 6.57 0.34
CA MET A 259 -25.32 7.06 -0.80
C MET A 259 -25.33 6.08 -1.97
N PHE A 260 -24.33 5.21 -2.08
CA PHE A 260 -24.13 4.31 -3.20
C PHE A 260 -23.86 2.86 -2.70
N TYR A 261 -24.91 2.23 -2.17
CA TYR A 261 -24.87 0.92 -1.49
C TYR A 261 -24.26 -0.24 -2.29
N ARG A 262 -24.20 -0.16 -3.63
CA ARG A 262 -23.61 -1.21 -4.49
C ARG A 262 -22.08 -1.22 -4.52
N LEU A 263 -21.42 -0.28 -3.86
CA LEU A 263 -19.95 -0.15 -3.84
C LEU A 263 -19.27 -0.95 -2.72
N GLU A 264 -20.04 -1.50 -1.77
CA GLU A 264 -19.48 -2.37 -0.72
C GLU A 264 -18.81 -3.63 -1.28
N LEU A 265 -19.08 -3.98 -2.55
CA LEU A 265 -18.72 -5.26 -3.16
C LEU A 265 -17.31 -5.35 -3.78
N ASP A 266 -16.51 -4.27 -3.79
CA ASP A 266 -15.28 -4.22 -4.61
C ASP A 266 -13.96 -4.42 -3.84
N LYS A 267 -13.97 -5.19 -2.74
CA LYS A 267 -12.74 -5.67 -2.09
C LYS A 267 -12.44 -7.10 -2.51
N ILE A 268 -11.92 -7.31 -3.72
CA ILE A 268 -11.36 -8.62 -4.07
C ILE A 268 -9.90 -8.65 -3.59
N HIS A 269 -9.66 -9.24 -2.43
CA HIS A 269 -8.29 -9.57 -2.05
C HIS A 269 -7.90 -10.80 -2.87
N LEU A 270 -6.82 -10.73 -3.64
CA LEU A 270 -6.40 -11.88 -4.45
C LEU A 270 -5.84 -13.04 -3.65
N LEU A 271 -5.47 -12.77 -2.40
CA LEU A 271 -5.47 -13.78 -1.35
C LEU A 271 -6.85 -13.76 -0.70
N ASN A 272 -7.83 -14.36 -1.38
CA ASN A 272 -9.20 -14.38 -0.93
C ASN A 272 -9.33 -15.37 0.23
N ASP A 273 -9.90 -14.89 1.34
CA ASP A 273 -10.29 -15.58 2.57
C ASP A 273 -9.75 -17.00 2.82
N PHE A 274 -8.81 -17.10 3.77
CA PHE A 274 -8.69 -18.06 4.88
C PHE A 274 -7.29 -17.96 5.50
N ILE A 275 -6.32 -17.58 4.68
CA ILE A 275 -4.98 -17.20 5.10
C ILE A 275 -5.07 -15.73 5.46
N LYS A 276 -4.82 -15.39 6.73
CA LYS A 276 -4.82 -14.01 7.26
C LYS A 276 -4.30 -13.02 6.19
N LYS A 277 -4.86 -11.82 6.08
CA LYS A 277 -4.38 -10.75 5.18
C LYS A 277 -2.94 -10.33 5.56
N VAL A 278 -1.92 -11.15 5.26
CA VAL A 278 -0.56 -11.04 5.84
C VAL A 278 0.43 -10.37 4.90
N LEU A 279 0.07 -10.10 3.63
CA LEU A 279 0.96 -9.33 2.76
C LEU A 279 1.03 -7.88 3.23
N HIS A 280 1.99 -7.66 4.11
CA HIS A 280 2.32 -6.39 4.71
C HIS A 280 3.84 -6.22 4.76
N TYR A 281 4.30 -5.01 4.94
CA TYR A 281 5.72 -4.74 5.07
C TYR A 281 6.14 -4.95 6.51
N ASP A 282 7.25 -5.66 6.68
CA ASP A 282 7.87 -5.80 7.98
C ASP A 282 8.76 -4.59 8.24
N TRP A 283 8.10 -3.50 8.60
CA TRP A 283 8.75 -2.23 8.91
C TRP A 283 9.67 -2.33 10.14
N GLU A 284 9.38 -3.27 11.06
CA GLU A 284 10.23 -3.55 12.22
C GLU A 284 11.65 -4.01 11.80
N VAL A 285 11.74 -4.85 10.76
CA VAL A 285 13.04 -5.30 10.20
C VAL A 285 13.80 -4.14 9.56
N ALA A 286 13.10 -3.12 9.06
CA ALA A 286 13.69 -1.90 8.53
C ALA A 286 14.04 -0.84 9.60
N GLY A 287 13.82 -1.14 10.89
CA GLY A 287 13.99 -0.18 11.98
C GLY A 287 12.89 0.88 12.06
N LEU A 288 11.82 0.76 11.26
CA LEU A 288 10.68 1.67 11.25
C LEU A 288 9.55 1.10 12.11
N PHE A 289 9.41 1.63 13.33
CA PHE A 289 8.25 1.37 14.20
C PHE A 289 6.96 1.91 13.59
N VAL A 290 6.21 1.03 12.92
CA VAL A 290 4.86 1.32 12.41
C VAL A 290 3.85 0.76 13.41
N GLY A 291 3.16 1.68 14.09
CA GLY A 291 2.23 1.32 15.15
C GLY A 291 1.12 0.39 14.71
N LYS A 292 1.05 -0.82 15.27
CA LYS A 292 -0.17 -1.62 15.28
C LYS A 292 -1.16 -0.98 16.25
N LEU A 293 -1.95 -0.03 15.76
CA LEU A 293 -3.01 0.60 16.55
C LEU A 293 -4.22 -0.33 16.79
N ARG A 294 -4.24 -1.53 16.19
CA ARG A 294 -5.39 -2.47 16.23
C ARG A 294 -5.05 -3.95 15.98
N SER A 295 -4.24 -4.63 16.79
CA SER A 295 -4.42 -6.09 16.82
C SER A 295 -4.29 -6.68 18.22
N ASN A 296 -5.43 -7.04 18.80
CA ASN A 296 -5.54 -8.03 19.87
C ASN A 296 -5.34 -9.46 19.34
N VAL A 297 -4.69 -9.62 18.19
CA VAL A 297 -4.45 -10.92 17.57
C VAL A 297 -2.95 -11.14 17.64
N GLU A 298 -2.54 -11.96 18.60
CA GLU A 298 -1.24 -12.61 18.55
C GLU A 298 -1.17 -13.36 17.21
N ILE A 299 -0.21 -12.95 16.39
CA ILE A 299 0.10 -13.67 15.15
C ILE A 299 0.97 -14.84 15.59
N TYR A 300 0.31 -15.92 16.01
CA TYR A 300 0.86 -17.27 15.92
C TYR A 300 1.06 -17.62 14.44
#